data_AF-A0A7X8YBC2-F1
#
_entry.id   AF-A0A7X8YBC2-F1
#
_cell.length_a   1.000
_cell.length_b   1.000
_cell.length_c   1.000
_cell.angle_alpha   90.00
_cell.angle_beta   90.00
_cell.angle_gamma   90.00
#
_symmetry.space_group_name_H-M   'P 1'
#
loop_
_entity.id
_entity.type
_entity.pdbx_description
1 polymer ?
#
loop_
_entity_poly.entity_id
_entity_poly.type
_entity_poly.pdbx_seq_one_letter_code
_entity_poly.pdbx_strand_id
1 'polypeptide(L)'
;MSSNVTTHGNGHDAHHDHGHGHGHEASHGTFKSYMTGFVLSVILTAIPFWLVMGNVFDSKSTTVALIMIFGAIQIVVHMIYFLHLDTKSEGGWNMMAFIFTLLIVVIALSGSLWVMYHLNANMMPMSPEMMKNMP
;
A
#
# COMPACT_ATOMS: atom_id res chain seq x y z
N MET A 1 -84.20 -9.61 -9.40
CA MET A 1 -83.20 -8.53 -9.56
C MET A 1 -81.89 -9.22 -9.92
N SER A 2 -81.51 -9.19 -11.20
CA SER A 2 -80.31 -9.85 -11.72
C SER A 2 -79.07 -8.98 -11.48
N SER A 3 -78.06 -9.50 -10.80
CA SER A 3 -76.70 -8.96 -10.79
C SER A 3 -75.83 -9.86 -11.66
N ASN A 4 -75.50 -9.35 -12.85
CA ASN A 4 -74.66 -9.98 -13.85
C ASN A 4 -73.20 -9.98 -13.37
N VAL A 5 -72.56 -11.14 -13.45
CA VAL A 5 -71.12 -11.31 -13.28
C VAL A 5 -70.43 -10.94 -14.59
N THR A 6 -69.44 -10.05 -14.55
CA THR A 6 -68.52 -9.80 -15.68
C THR A 6 -67.10 -10.13 -15.24
N THR A 7 -66.50 -11.09 -15.95
CA THR A 7 -65.14 -11.58 -15.76
C THR A 7 -64.21 -11.06 -16.88
N HIS A 8 -62.94 -10.90 -16.53
CA HIS A 8 -61.72 -10.77 -17.36
C HIS A 8 -61.59 -9.73 -18.49
N GLY A 9 -60.52 -8.93 -18.39
CA GLY A 9 -59.84 -8.27 -19.50
C GLY A 9 -58.35 -8.05 -19.17
N ASN A 10 -57.50 -9.00 -19.56
CA ASN A 10 -56.04 -8.92 -19.49
C ASN A 10 -55.52 -8.19 -20.74
N GLY A 11 -55.02 -6.97 -20.59
CA GLY A 11 -54.39 -6.19 -21.67
C GLY A 11 -52.88 -6.11 -21.46
N HIS A 12 -52.13 -6.87 -22.25
CA HIS A 12 -50.72 -6.63 -22.55
C HIS A 12 -50.59 -5.61 -23.69
N ASP A 13 -49.33 -5.22 -23.97
CA ASP A 13 -48.82 -4.45 -25.12
C ASP A 13 -48.67 -2.93 -24.85
N ALA A 14 -47.57 -2.23 -25.16
CA ALA A 14 -46.25 -2.59 -25.70
C ALA A 14 -45.31 -1.35 -25.55
N HIS A 15 -44.01 -1.64 -25.45
CA HIS A 15 -42.82 -0.86 -25.80
C HIS A 15 -42.89 0.63 -26.19
N HIS A 16 -42.09 1.44 -25.48
CA HIS A 16 -41.29 2.54 -26.04
C HIS A 16 -39.89 2.49 -25.41
N ASP A 17 -38.98 1.74 -26.03
CA ASP A 17 -37.75 2.24 -26.66
C ASP A 17 -37.49 3.75 -26.52
N HIS A 18 -36.53 4.10 -25.66
CA HIS A 18 -35.63 5.22 -25.86
C HIS A 18 -34.25 4.85 -25.32
N GLY A 19 -33.43 4.33 -26.23
CA GLY A 19 -31.99 4.27 -26.04
C GLY A 19 -31.40 5.68 -25.97
N HIS A 20 -30.80 6.02 -24.84
CA HIS A 20 -29.79 7.06 -24.75
C HIS A 20 -28.47 6.41 -24.35
N GLY A 21 -27.63 6.20 -25.36
CA GLY A 21 -26.22 5.90 -25.18
C GLY A 21 -25.51 7.12 -24.58
N HIS A 22 -25.05 6.95 -23.35
CA HIS A 22 -23.86 7.60 -22.79
C HIS A 22 -23.07 6.44 -22.16
N GLY A 23 -22.05 5.90 -22.81
CA GLY A 23 -20.76 6.56 -22.95
C GLY A 23 -19.88 6.16 -21.77
N HIS A 24 -19.26 4.98 -21.88
CA HIS A 24 -18.01 4.57 -21.20
C HIS A 24 -17.65 5.21 -19.84
N GLU A 25 -18.15 4.73 -18.70
CA GLU A 25 -17.52 5.09 -17.41
C GLU A 25 -17.90 4.19 -16.22
N ALA A 26 -17.55 2.89 -16.25
CA ALA A 26 -17.79 2.03 -15.06
C ALA A 26 -16.82 0.84 -14.84
N SER A 27 -15.67 0.81 -15.53
CA SER A 27 -14.71 -0.30 -15.32
C SER A 27 -13.22 0.08 -15.38
N HIS A 28 -12.90 1.38 -15.43
CA HIS A 28 -11.52 1.85 -15.60
C HIS A 28 -10.81 2.29 -14.30
N GLY A 29 -11.44 2.15 -13.13
CA GLY A 29 -10.80 2.53 -11.86
C GLY A 29 -9.60 1.65 -11.50
N THR A 30 -9.72 0.34 -11.70
CA THR A 30 -8.67 -0.63 -11.35
C THR A 30 -7.49 -0.56 -12.31
N PHE A 31 -7.73 -0.69 -13.63
CA PHE A 31 -6.66 -0.68 -14.63
C PHE A 31 -5.87 0.64 -14.65
N LYS A 32 -6.55 1.78 -14.56
CA LYS A 32 -5.89 3.09 -14.49
C LYS A 32 -5.09 3.25 -13.20
N SER A 33 -5.63 2.80 -12.06
CA SER A 33 -4.94 2.84 -10.75
C SER A 33 -3.69 1.94 -10.73
N TYR A 34 -3.80 0.70 -11.21
CA TYR A 34 -2.66 -0.21 -11.35
C TYR A 34 -1.59 0.36 -12.29
N MET A 35 -1.99 0.93 -13.43
CA MET A 35 -1.07 1.57 -14.37
C MET A 35 -0.36 2.78 -13.74
N THR A 36 -1.09 3.64 -13.02
CA THR A 36 -0.48 4.78 -12.30
C THR A 36 0.48 4.31 -11.20
N GLY A 37 0.11 3.28 -10.44
CA GLY A 37 0.99 2.70 -9.42
C GLY A 37 2.24 2.04 -9.99
N PHE A 38 2.11 1.38 -11.13
CA PHE A 38 3.22 0.80 -11.87
C PHE A 38 4.20 1.90 -12.31
N VAL A 39 3.71 2.97 -12.95
CA VAL A 39 4.54 4.09 -13.38
C VAL A 39 5.19 4.78 -12.18
N LEU A 40 4.45 5.02 -11.10
CA LEU A 40 4.98 5.66 -9.89
C LEU A 40 6.07 4.82 -9.22
N SER A 41 5.88 3.50 -9.13
CA SER A 41 6.86 2.54 -8.64
C SER A 41 8.13 2.51 -9.50
N VAL A 42 7.99 2.55 -10.82
CA VAL A 42 9.13 2.59 -11.75
C VAL A 42 9.91 3.90 -11.60
N ILE A 43 9.24 5.05 -11.49
CA ILE A 43 9.90 6.34 -11.30
C ILE A 43 10.61 6.38 -9.94
N LEU A 44 9.92 5.96 -8.88
CA LEU A 44 10.44 6.00 -7.51
C LEU A 44 11.62 5.05 -7.30
N THR A 45 11.75 4.00 -8.12
CA THR A 45 12.92 3.10 -8.13
C THR A 45 14.03 3.58 -9.06
N ALA A 46 13.69 4.17 -10.21
CA ALA A 46 14.68 4.71 -11.14
C ALA A 46 15.49 5.87 -10.53
N ILE A 47 14.85 6.76 -9.75
CA ILE A 47 15.51 7.89 -9.09
C ILE A 47 16.67 7.45 -8.17
N PRO A 48 16.47 6.58 -7.16
CA PRO A 48 17.54 6.14 -6.29
C PRO A 48 18.60 5.32 -7.04
N PHE A 49 18.21 4.55 -8.07
CA PHE A 49 19.19 3.81 -8.88
C PHE A 49 20.11 4.74 -9.67
N TRP A 50 19.54 5.78 -10.29
CA TRP A 50 20.31 6.80 -10.98
C TRP A 50 21.19 7.60 -10.02
N LEU A 51 20.69 7.94 -8.83
CA LEU A 51 21.42 8.66 -7.79
C LEU A 51 22.64 7.87 -7.29
N VAL A 52 22.52 6.54 -7.17
CA VAL A 52 23.63 5.64 -6.82
C VAL A 52 24.64 5.50 -7.95
N MET A 53 24.17 5.26 -9.17
CA MET A 53 25.04 5.07 -10.34
C MET A 53 25.79 6.35 -10.73
N GLY A 54 25.17 7.51 -10.55
CA GLY A 54 25.78 8.81 -10.79
C GLY A 54 26.80 9.24 -9.74
N ASN A 55 26.91 8.51 -8.62
CA ASN A 55 27.82 8.79 -7.50
C ASN A 55 27.83 10.28 -7.11
N VAL A 56 26.64 10.88 -7.08
CA VAL A 56 26.45 12.35 -7.06
C VAL A 56 26.82 12.96 -5.70
N PHE A 57 26.98 12.12 -4.67
CA PHE A 57 27.42 12.51 -3.33
C PHE A 57 28.73 11.81 -2.97
N ASP A 58 29.76 12.59 -2.62
CA ASP A 58 31.05 12.08 -2.12
C ASP A 58 30.90 11.23 -0.84
N SER A 59 29.83 11.48 -0.07
CA SER A 59 29.53 10.77 1.17
C SER A 59 28.59 9.58 0.92
N LYS A 60 29.17 8.37 0.90
CA LYS A 60 28.43 7.09 0.84
C LYS A 60 27.30 6.98 1.86
N SER A 61 27.47 7.57 3.05
CA SER A 61 26.46 7.61 4.11
C SER A 61 25.18 8.36 3.67
N THR A 62 25.34 9.50 3.00
CA THR A 62 24.21 10.32 2.50
C THR A 62 23.44 9.57 1.42
N THR A 63 24.15 8.92 0.49
CA THR A 63 23.56 8.08 -0.55
C THR A 63 22.77 6.91 0.05
N VAL A 64 23.33 6.21 1.04
CA VAL A 64 22.64 5.10 1.73
C VAL A 64 21.38 5.59 2.47
N ALA A 65 21.46 6.71 3.20
CA ALA A 65 20.31 7.27 3.89
C ALA A 65 19.16 7.63 2.92
N LEU A 66 19.48 8.24 1.77
CA LEU A 66 18.49 8.55 0.74
C LEU A 66 17.83 7.30 0.17
N ILE A 67 18.60 6.27 -0.20
CA ILE A 67 18.05 5.01 -0.72
C ILE A 67 17.11 4.36 0.31
N MET A 68 17.47 4.37 1.60
CA MET A 68 16.63 3.82 2.65
C MET A 68 15.28 4.56 2.75
N ILE A 69 15.29 5.89 2.63
CA ILE A 69 14.06 6.70 2.63
C ILE A 69 13.21 6.38 1.39
N PHE A 70 13.81 6.37 0.19
CA PHE A 70 13.11 6.02 -1.05
C PHE A 70 12.54 4.60 -0.99
N GLY A 71 13.27 3.64 -0.42
CA GLY A 71 12.82 2.28 -0.20
C GLY A 71 11.63 2.18 0.75
N ALA A 72 11.62 2.96 1.83
CA ALA A 72 10.49 3.03 2.74
C ALA A 72 9.22 3.57 2.04
N ILE A 73 9.36 4.66 1.26
CA ILE A 73 8.25 5.21 0.47
C ILE A 73 7.78 4.20 -0.58
N GLN A 74 8.69 3.46 -1.20
CA GLN A 74 8.38 2.43 -2.19
C GLN A 74 7.50 1.32 -1.61
N ILE A 75 7.75 0.88 -0.36
CA ILE A 75 6.90 -0.10 0.33
C ILE A 75 5.46 0.44 0.45
N VAL A 76 5.31 1.72 0.82
CA VAL A 76 3.99 2.35 0.96
C VAL A 76 3.27 2.45 -0.39
N VAL A 77 3.96 2.90 -1.45
CA VAL A 77 3.41 2.95 -2.81
C VAL A 77 2.98 1.56 -3.27
N HIS A 78 3.81 0.55 -3.05
CA HIS A 78 3.49 -0.82 -3.47
C HIS A 78 2.25 -1.36 -2.72
N MET A 79 2.16 -1.12 -1.42
CA MET A 79 1.00 -1.55 -0.64
C MET A 79 -0.29 -0.82 -1.03
N ILE A 80 -0.23 0.45 -1.43
CA ILE A 80 -1.43 1.19 -1.87
C ILE A 80 -1.88 0.73 -3.26
N TYR A 81 -0.96 0.68 -4.23
CA TYR A 81 -1.33 0.49 -5.63
C TYR A 81 -1.36 -0.98 -6.10
N PHE A 82 -0.48 -1.84 -5.59
CA PHE A 82 -0.42 -3.25 -6.02
C PHE A 82 -1.26 -4.16 -5.13
N LEU A 83 -1.29 -3.92 -3.82
CA LEU A 83 -2.16 -4.68 -2.91
C LEU A 83 -3.63 -4.27 -3.02
N HIS A 84 -3.94 -3.23 -3.82
CA HIS A 84 -5.28 -2.71 -4.08
C HIS A 84 -6.17 -2.80 -2.84
N LEU A 85 -5.70 -2.19 -1.74
CA LEU A 85 -6.55 -2.00 -0.58
C LEU A 85 -7.69 -1.11 -1.05
N ASP A 86 -8.79 -1.77 -1.38
CA ASP A 86 -9.99 -1.14 -1.87
C ASP A 86 -10.34 -0.01 -0.90
N THR A 87 -10.12 1.23 -1.34
CA THR A 87 -10.64 2.43 -0.68
C THR A 87 -12.18 2.44 -0.63
N LYS A 88 -12.80 1.43 -1.26
CA LYS A 88 -14.22 1.11 -1.33
C LYS A 88 -14.62 -0.15 -0.54
N SER A 89 -13.71 -0.85 0.14
CA SER A 89 -14.08 -1.98 1.01
C SER A 89 -14.61 -1.42 2.32
N GLU A 90 -15.94 -1.39 2.43
CA GLU A 90 -16.68 -1.21 3.69
C GLU A 90 -16.40 0.11 4.46
N GLY A 91 -16.26 1.24 3.78
CA GLY A 91 -16.30 2.55 4.46
C GLY A 91 -15.06 2.95 5.26
N GLY A 92 -13.87 2.46 4.89
CA GLY A 92 -12.60 2.91 5.46
C GLY A 92 -12.09 2.11 6.66
N TRP A 93 -12.83 1.09 7.11
CA TRP A 93 -12.39 0.19 8.20
C TRP A 93 -11.12 -0.59 7.85
N ASN A 94 -10.98 -1.00 6.58
CA ASN A 94 -9.77 -1.70 6.12
C ASN A 94 -8.55 -0.76 6.06
N MET A 95 -8.76 0.53 5.74
CA MET A 95 -7.72 1.55 5.79
C MET A 95 -7.25 1.80 7.24
N MET A 96 -8.19 1.85 8.20
CA MET A 96 -7.88 1.97 9.62
C MET A 96 -7.06 0.76 10.13
N ALA A 97 -7.49 -0.46 9.79
CA ALA A 97 -6.77 -1.68 10.13
C ALA A 97 -5.35 -1.70 9.53
N PHE A 98 -5.21 -1.27 8.28
CA PHE A 98 -3.93 -1.20 7.59
C PHE A 98 -2.96 -0.19 8.23
N ILE A 99 -3.42 1.03 8.55
CA ILE A 99 -2.60 2.04 9.23
C ILE A 99 -2.16 1.54 10.61
N PHE A 100 -3.06 0.85 11.32
CA PHE A 100 -2.74 0.22 12.60
C PHE A 100 -1.66 -0.86 12.45
N THR A 101 -1.78 -1.75 11.47
CA THR A 101 -0.73 -2.75 11.17
C THR A 101 0.58 -2.09 10.79
N LEU A 102 0.57 -1.03 9.97
CA LEU A 102 1.78 -0.30 9.58
C LEU A 102 2.48 0.30 10.81
N LEU A 103 1.72 0.93 11.72
CA LEU A 103 2.26 1.44 12.97
C LEU A 103 2.89 0.35 13.82
N ILE A 104 2.24 -0.82 13.97
CA ILE A 104 2.79 -1.97 14.68
C ILE A 104 4.11 -2.42 14.05
N VAL A 105 4.17 -2.55 12.72
CA VAL A 105 5.39 -2.95 12.02
C VAL A 105 6.52 -1.95 12.25
N VAL A 106 6.24 -0.65 12.16
CA VAL A 106 7.25 0.40 12.42
C VAL A 106 7.77 0.34 13.86
N ILE A 107 6.87 0.16 14.84
CA ILE A 107 7.25 0.05 16.26
C ILE A 107 8.05 -1.24 16.50
N ALA A 108 7.63 -2.37 15.92
CA ALA A 108 8.32 -3.65 16.07
C ALA A 108 9.71 -3.64 15.44
N LEU A 109 9.86 -3.08 14.22
CA LEU A 109 11.15 -2.93 13.56
C LEU A 109 12.06 -1.96 14.32
N SER A 110 11.57 -0.79 14.71
CA SER A 110 12.35 0.19 15.47
C SER A 110 12.73 -0.35 16.85
N GLY A 111 11.79 -1.00 17.54
CA GLY A 111 12.00 -1.61 18.84
C GLY A 111 12.97 -2.78 18.80
N SER A 112 12.88 -3.66 17.79
CA SER A 112 13.84 -4.77 17.63
C SER A 112 15.25 -4.29 17.33
N LEU A 113 15.42 -3.32 16.42
CA LEU A 113 16.73 -2.70 16.16
C LEU A 113 17.28 -2.02 17.42
N TRP A 114 16.44 -1.28 18.14
CA TRP A 114 16.83 -0.59 19.37
C TRP A 114 17.24 -1.59 20.47
N VAL A 115 16.45 -2.64 20.70
CA VAL A 115 16.76 -3.68 21.68
C VAL A 115 18.06 -4.39 21.32
N MET A 116 18.26 -4.80 20.06
CA MET A 116 19.52 -5.43 19.66
C MET A 116 20.72 -4.48 19.81
N TYR A 117 20.59 -3.22 19.37
CA TYR A 117 21.67 -2.25 19.51
C TYR A 117 21.98 -1.97 20.99
N HIS A 118 20.96 -1.80 21.81
CA HIS A 118 21.09 -1.53 23.23
C HIS A 118 21.69 -2.72 23.99
N LEU A 119 21.22 -3.94 23.71
CA LEU A 119 21.80 -5.16 24.30
C LEU A 119 23.24 -5.36 23.83
N ASN A 120 23.56 -5.15 22.55
CA ASN A 120 24.94 -5.25 22.05
C ASN A 120 25.87 -4.20 22.70
N ALA A 121 25.41 -2.96 22.86
CA ALA A 121 26.18 -1.91 23.52
C ALA A 121 26.34 -2.17 25.04
N ASN A 122 25.34 -2.78 25.68
CA ASN A 122 25.35 -3.05 27.12
C ASN A 122 25.97 -4.42 27.47
N MET A 123 26.15 -5.29 26.48
CA MET A 123 26.95 -6.51 26.55
C MET A 123 28.33 -6.21 25.97
N MET A 124 29.12 -5.40 26.67
CA MET A 124 30.56 -5.34 26.36
C MET A 124 31.13 -6.76 26.51
N PRO A 125 31.66 -7.40 25.43
CA PRO A 125 32.43 -8.60 25.58
C PRO A 125 33.64 -8.27 26.46
N MET A 126 33.85 -9.08 27.49
CA MET A 126 35.06 -9.07 28.31
C MET A 126 36.26 -8.93 27.37
N SER A 127 37.03 -7.84 27.50
CA SER A 127 38.18 -7.66 26.60
C SER A 127 39.12 -8.86 26.78
N PRO A 128 39.75 -9.38 25.71
CA PRO A 128 40.71 -10.48 25.80
C PRO A 128 41.85 -10.25 26.82
N GLU A 129 42.12 -8.97 27.14
CA GLU A 129 43.08 -8.53 28.16
C GLU A 129 42.63 -8.85 29.60
N MET A 130 41.31 -8.87 29.91
CA MET A 130 40.80 -9.22 31.25
C MET A 130 40.83 -10.73 31.53
N MET A 131 40.71 -11.58 30.51
CA MET A 131 40.80 -13.06 30.65
C MET A 131 42.23 -13.55 30.86
N LYS A 132 43.24 -12.79 30.40
CA LYS A 132 44.67 -13.13 30.51
C LYS A 132 45.27 -12.87 31.91
N ASN A 133 44.61 -12.02 32.72
CA ASN A 133 45.04 -11.66 34.07
C ASN A 133 44.20 -12.31 35.18
N MET A 134 43.44 -13.38 34.87
CA MET A 134 42.85 -14.25 35.90
C MET A 134 43.97 -15.02 36.62
N PRO A 135 44.04 -14.99 37.97
CA PRO A 135 45.07 -15.70 38.75
C PRO A 135 44.95 -17.23 38.65
#